data_AF-A0A1C4LRF6-F1
#
_entry.id   AF-A0A1C4LRF6-F1
#
_cell.length_a   1.000
_cell.length_b   1.000
_cell.length_c   1.000
_cell.angle_alpha   90.00
_cell.angle_beta   90.00
_cell.angle_gamma   90.00
#
_symmetry.space_group_name_H-M   'P 1'
#
loop_
_entity.id
_entity.type
_entity.pdbx_description
1 polymer ?
#
loop_
_entity_poly.entity_id
_entity_poly.type
_entity_poly.pdbx_seq_one_letter_code
_entity_poly.pdbx_strand_id
1 'polypeptide(L)'
;MDSAARDRLALVLTAPGQPLEVRQAAAVELAEAGDRRAFETLALLLNYRDEALARQAARALLRLGDPRTGRAAAALATNPLRVAYALPAIDLLVDLRAPEAVPALTETLRRLRAEPGPAHQHIARACAQGLEALGGAAADEQ
;
A
#
# COMPACT_ATOMS: atom_id res chain seq x y z
N MET A 1 8.47 16.39 -15.81
CA MET A 1 7.60 15.89 -16.90
C MET A 1 6.60 16.99 -17.27
N ASP A 2 6.42 17.26 -18.57
CA ASP A 2 5.41 18.23 -19.03
C ASP A 2 3.98 17.68 -18.97
N SER A 3 2.98 18.55 -19.16
CA SER A 3 1.56 18.16 -19.07
C SER A 3 1.15 17.17 -20.15
N ALA A 4 1.62 17.34 -21.39
CA ALA A 4 1.23 16.48 -22.51
C ALA A 4 1.74 15.04 -22.32
N ALA A 5 2.94 14.87 -21.76
CA ALA A 5 3.49 13.58 -21.39
C ALA A 5 2.66 12.92 -20.28
N ARG A 6 2.28 13.66 -19.23
CA ARG A 6 1.37 13.16 -18.18
C ARG A 6 0.03 12.72 -18.75
N ASP A 7 -0.55 13.50 -19.66
CA ASP A 7 -1.84 13.17 -20.25
C ASP A 7 -1.78 11.91 -21.12
N ARG A 8 -0.69 11.71 -21.87
CA ARG A 8 -0.46 10.45 -22.60
C ARG A 8 -0.35 9.25 -21.67
N LEU A 9 0.41 9.36 -20.57
CA LEU A 9 0.51 8.29 -19.58
C LEU A 9 -0.83 8.02 -18.89
N ALA A 10 -1.62 9.06 -18.61
CA ALA A 10 -2.94 8.89 -18.02
C ALA A 10 -3.90 8.12 -18.93
N LEU A 11 -3.82 8.34 -20.26
CA LEU A 11 -4.57 7.54 -21.24
C LEU A 11 -4.16 6.07 -21.22
N VAL A 12 -2.87 5.77 -21.02
CA VAL A 12 -2.37 4.38 -20.91
C VAL A 12 -3.02 3.64 -19.73
N LEU A 13 -3.25 4.32 -18.61
CA LEU A 13 -3.88 3.70 -17.43
C LEU A 13 -5.28 3.13 -17.73
N THR A 14 -6.05 3.81 -18.57
CA THR A 14 -7.45 3.49 -18.86
C THR A 14 -7.67 2.78 -20.19
N ALA A 15 -6.68 2.77 -21.09
CA ALA A 15 -6.83 2.22 -22.42
C ALA A 15 -7.13 0.70 -22.38
N PRO A 16 -8.15 0.23 -23.13
CA PRO A 16 -8.53 -1.17 -23.14
C PRO A 16 -7.42 -2.04 -23.73
N GLY A 17 -7.26 -3.26 -23.19
CA GLY A 17 -6.28 -4.23 -23.68
C GLY A 17 -4.81 -3.92 -23.37
N GLN A 18 -4.52 -2.82 -22.64
CA GLN A 18 -3.15 -2.53 -22.23
C GLN A 18 -2.62 -3.59 -21.26
N PRO A 19 -1.41 -4.15 -21.51
CA PRO A 19 -0.76 -5.07 -20.57
C PRO A 19 -0.57 -4.45 -19.20
N LEU A 20 -0.55 -5.30 -18.17
CA LEU A 20 -0.41 -4.86 -16.78
C LEU A 20 0.89 -4.09 -16.55
N GLU A 21 1.98 -4.59 -17.14
CA GLU A 21 3.33 -4.04 -17.03
C GLU A 21 3.39 -2.62 -17.61
N VAL A 22 2.65 -2.38 -18.70
CA VAL A 22 2.57 -1.06 -19.34
C VAL A 22 1.78 -0.09 -18.47
N ARG A 23 0.66 -0.53 -17.88
CA ARG A 23 -0.12 0.28 -16.94
C ARG A 23 0.67 0.60 -15.67
N GLN A 24 1.41 -0.38 -15.16
CA GLN A 24 2.27 -0.20 -14.00
C GLN A 24 3.36 0.84 -14.28
N ALA A 25 4.08 0.72 -15.39
CA ALA A 25 5.12 1.68 -15.75
C ALA A 25 4.55 3.10 -15.84
N ALA A 26 3.40 3.27 -16.52
CA ALA A 26 2.73 4.56 -16.60
C ALA A 26 2.29 5.10 -15.23
N ALA A 27 1.78 4.24 -14.34
CA ALA A 27 1.34 4.64 -13.01
C ALA A 27 2.52 5.06 -12.11
N VAL A 28 3.65 4.37 -12.19
CA VAL A 28 4.87 4.72 -11.44
C VAL A 28 5.41 6.07 -11.91
N GLU A 29 5.55 6.28 -13.22
CA GLU A 29 6.01 7.55 -13.80
C GLU A 29 5.10 8.74 -13.42
N LEU A 30 3.79 8.52 -13.46
CA LEU A 30 2.81 9.53 -13.03
C LEU A 30 2.94 9.83 -11.54
N ALA A 31 3.13 8.82 -10.70
CA ALA A 31 3.32 9.01 -9.26
C ALA A 31 4.59 9.76 -8.91
N GLU A 32 5.72 9.47 -9.57
CA GLU A 32 6.97 10.22 -9.41
C GLU A 32 6.82 11.69 -9.81
N ALA A 33 5.93 11.97 -10.77
CA ALA A 33 5.61 13.33 -11.18
C ALA A 33 4.51 13.98 -10.33
N GLY A 34 4.01 13.33 -9.27
CA GLY A 34 2.97 13.83 -8.37
C GLY A 34 1.55 13.81 -8.95
N ASP A 35 1.32 13.07 -10.04
CA ASP A 35 0.02 13.01 -10.71
C ASP A 35 -0.89 11.95 -10.08
N ARG A 36 -1.92 12.43 -9.37
CA ARG A 36 -2.86 11.62 -8.58
C ARG A 36 -3.75 10.71 -9.42
N ARG A 37 -3.75 10.84 -10.75
CA ARG A 37 -4.43 9.88 -11.64
C ARG A 37 -3.82 8.48 -11.57
N ALA A 38 -2.57 8.35 -11.11
CA ALA A 38 -1.92 7.06 -10.86
C ALA A 38 -2.56 6.24 -9.72
N PHE A 39 -3.26 6.89 -8.80
CA PHE A 39 -3.67 6.30 -7.53
C PHE A 39 -4.45 4.99 -7.69
N GLU A 40 -5.50 4.96 -8.52
CA GLU A 40 -6.37 3.78 -8.64
C GLU A 40 -5.60 2.57 -9.19
N THR A 41 -4.70 2.78 -10.15
CA THR A 41 -3.86 1.72 -10.70
C THR A 41 -2.88 1.19 -9.66
N LEU A 42 -2.23 2.07 -8.90
CA LEU A 42 -1.29 1.64 -7.86
C LEU A 42 -2.01 0.97 -6.68
N ALA A 43 -3.18 1.45 -6.27
CA ALA A 43 -3.99 0.82 -5.23
C ALA A 43 -4.45 -0.60 -5.63
N LEU A 44 -4.79 -0.80 -6.91
CA LEU A 44 -5.07 -2.13 -7.46
C LEU A 44 -3.82 -3.03 -7.39
N LEU A 45 -2.67 -2.53 -7.81
CA LEU A 45 -1.40 -3.28 -7.81
C LEU A 45 -0.91 -3.61 -6.39
N LEU A 46 -1.17 -2.76 -5.40
CA LEU A 46 -0.87 -3.02 -3.99
C LEU A 46 -1.59 -4.29 -3.48
N ASN A 47 -2.72 -4.65 -4.08
CA ASN A 47 -3.51 -5.84 -3.75
C ASN A 47 -3.11 -7.09 -4.56
N TYR A 48 -2.04 -7.05 -5.36
CA TYR A 48 -1.59 -8.22 -6.10
C TYR A 48 -0.88 -9.23 -5.20
N ARG A 49 -0.97 -10.51 -5.58
CA ARG A 49 -0.26 -11.61 -4.88
C ARG A 49 1.24 -11.60 -5.13
N ASP A 50 1.68 -11.01 -6.23
CA ASP A 50 3.09 -10.80 -6.51
C ASP A 50 3.61 -9.71 -5.56
N GLU A 51 4.40 -10.12 -4.58
CA GLU A 51 4.96 -9.24 -3.57
C GLU A 51 5.89 -8.17 -4.16
N ALA A 52 6.64 -8.48 -5.23
CA ALA A 52 7.53 -7.52 -5.86
C ALA A 52 6.73 -6.39 -6.53
N LEU A 53 5.67 -6.75 -7.25
CA LEU A 53 4.74 -5.78 -7.84
C LEU A 53 4.04 -4.94 -6.77
N ALA A 54 3.55 -5.57 -5.70
CA ALA A 54 2.87 -4.88 -4.61
C ALA A 54 3.82 -3.91 -3.87
N ARG A 55 5.08 -4.29 -3.64
CA ARG A 55 6.10 -3.39 -3.04
C ARG A 55 6.45 -2.21 -3.94
N GLN A 56 6.54 -2.42 -5.25
CA GLN A 56 6.74 -1.31 -6.19
C GLN A 56 5.56 -0.33 -6.14
N ALA A 57 4.34 -0.85 -6.11
CA ALA A 57 3.13 -0.04 -5.96
C ALA A 57 3.10 0.72 -4.63
N ALA A 58 3.46 0.07 -3.52
CA ALA A 58 3.55 0.71 -2.20
C ALA A 58 4.52 1.89 -2.20
N ARG A 59 5.74 1.71 -2.74
CA ARG A 59 6.74 2.80 -2.85
C ARG A 59 6.23 3.95 -3.72
N ALA A 60 5.57 3.66 -4.83
CA ALA A 60 5.00 4.69 -5.69
C ALA A 60 3.85 5.44 -5.00
N LEU A 61 2.98 4.76 -4.25
CA LEU A 61 1.92 5.37 -3.46
C LEU A 61 2.45 6.27 -2.33
N LEU A 62 3.52 5.84 -1.65
CA LEU A 62 4.21 6.64 -0.64
C LEU A 62 4.74 7.94 -1.25
N ARG A 63 5.43 7.84 -2.40
CA ARG A 63 5.95 9.02 -3.13
C ARG A 63 4.85 9.92 -3.68
N LEU A 64 3.74 9.34 -4.14
CA LEU A 64 2.61 10.09 -4.68
C LEU A 64 1.97 11.01 -3.61
N GLY A 65 1.99 10.59 -2.35
CA GLY A 65 1.45 11.38 -1.24
C GLY A 65 -0.07 11.61 -1.32
N ASP A 66 -0.81 10.73 -2.02
CA ASP A 66 -2.26 10.87 -2.12
C ASP A 66 -2.91 10.59 -0.74
N PRO A 67 -3.74 11.50 -0.17
CA PRO A 67 -4.42 11.30 1.12
C PRO A 67 -5.38 10.09 1.16
N ARG A 68 -5.67 9.44 0.02
CA ARG A 68 -6.44 8.19 0.00
C ARG A 68 -5.59 6.95 0.33
N THR A 69 -4.26 7.05 0.30
CA THR A 69 -3.36 5.91 0.43
C THR A 69 -3.49 5.19 1.78
N GLY A 70 -3.53 5.91 2.90
CA GLY A 70 -3.68 5.31 4.23
C GLY A 70 -4.94 4.43 4.34
N ARG A 71 -6.10 4.96 3.90
CA ARG A 71 -7.37 4.21 3.86
C ARG A 71 -7.32 2.99 2.97
N ALA A 72 -6.71 3.10 1.78
CA ALA A 72 -6.60 1.97 0.86
C ALA A 72 -5.72 0.85 1.44
N ALA A 73 -4.57 1.20 2.02
CA ALA A 73 -3.68 0.24 2.66
C ALA A 73 -4.33 -0.43 3.88
N ALA A 74 -5.05 0.34 4.71
CA ALA A 74 -5.79 -0.17 5.87
C ALA A 74 -6.91 -1.16 5.47
N ALA A 75 -7.62 -0.87 4.37
CA ALA A 75 -8.63 -1.78 3.85
C ALA A 75 -8.02 -3.13 3.43
N LEU A 76 -6.80 -3.13 2.87
CA LEU A 76 -6.10 -4.37 2.52
C LEU A 76 -5.58 -5.11 3.75
N ALA A 77 -4.95 -4.40 4.69
CA ALA A 77 -4.42 -4.99 5.92
C ALA A 77 -5.51 -5.70 6.75
N THR A 78 -6.72 -5.16 6.76
CA THR A 78 -7.86 -5.71 7.53
C THR A 78 -8.70 -6.73 6.77
N ASN A 79 -8.48 -6.93 5.45
CA ASN A 79 -9.29 -7.86 4.66
C ASN A 79 -8.89 -9.34 4.91
N PRO A 80 -9.77 -10.20 5.45
CA PRO A 80 -9.44 -11.60 5.74
C PRO A 80 -9.04 -12.41 4.51
N LEU A 81 -9.57 -12.07 3.33
CA LEU A 81 -9.31 -12.78 2.08
C LEU A 81 -7.98 -12.38 1.43
N ARG A 82 -7.40 -11.24 1.83
CA ARG A 82 -6.18 -10.68 1.23
C ARG A 82 -5.01 -10.59 2.21
N VAL A 83 -5.28 -10.74 3.51
CA VAL A 83 -4.29 -10.55 4.60
C VAL A 83 -3.00 -11.35 4.39
N ALA A 84 -3.08 -12.54 3.79
CA ALA A 84 -1.93 -13.42 3.55
C ALA A 84 -0.81 -12.79 2.70
N TYR A 85 -1.09 -11.75 1.93
CA TYR A 85 -0.10 -11.02 1.13
C TYR A 85 -0.15 -9.50 1.38
N ALA A 86 -0.79 -9.07 2.48
CA ALA A 86 -0.95 -7.66 2.83
C ALA A 86 0.32 -7.01 3.41
N LEU A 87 1.45 -7.73 3.44
CA LEU A 87 2.72 -7.21 4.00
C LEU A 87 3.11 -5.85 3.40
N PRO A 88 3.10 -5.62 2.06
CA PRO A 88 3.44 -4.31 1.51
C PRO A 88 2.46 -3.19 1.91
N ALA A 89 1.19 -3.52 2.17
CA ALA A 89 0.21 -2.55 2.67
C ALA A 89 0.43 -2.22 4.15
N ILE A 90 0.84 -3.19 4.96
CA ILE A 90 1.24 -3.00 6.36
C ILE A 90 2.48 -2.11 6.44
N ASP A 91 3.52 -2.43 5.68
CA ASP A 91 4.74 -1.63 5.62
C ASP A 91 4.42 -0.18 5.19
N LEU A 92 3.58 -0.02 4.17
CA LEU A 92 3.13 1.30 3.70
C LEU A 92 2.38 2.11 4.77
N LEU A 93 1.52 1.48 5.58
CA LEU A 93 0.83 2.16 6.68
C LEU A 93 1.81 2.69 7.73
N VAL A 94 2.83 1.90 8.05
CA VAL A 94 3.88 2.27 9.00
C VAL A 94 4.74 3.40 8.44
N ASP A 95 5.20 3.27 7.19
CA ASP A 95 6.02 4.28 6.49
C ASP A 95 5.29 5.63 6.36
N LEU A 96 3.98 5.60 6.08
CA LEU A 96 3.14 6.80 6.02
C LEU A 96 2.88 7.42 7.40
N ARG A 97 3.05 6.63 8.48
CA ARG A 97 2.50 6.91 9.81
C ARG A 97 1.02 7.34 9.72
N ALA A 98 0.26 6.64 8.88
CA ALA A 98 -1.13 6.99 8.58
C ALA A 98 -2.01 6.88 9.84
N PRO A 99 -3.02 7.74 10.03
CA PRO A 99 -3.93 7.65 11.18
C PRO A 99 -4.68 6.30 11.23
N GLU A 100 -4.86 5.64 10.08
CA GLU A 100 -5.46 4.31 9.99
C GLU A 100 -4.52 3.18 10.44
N ALA A 101 -3.22 3.42 10.58
CA ALA A 101 -2.23 2.37 10.81
C ALA A 101 -2.47 1.63 12.14
N VAL A 102 -2.52 2.35 13.26
CA VAL A 102 -2.73 1.74 14.58
C VAL A 102 -4.03 0.92 14.66
N PRO A 103 -5.22 1.43 14.29
CA PRO A 103 -6.44 0.63 14.36
C PRO A 103 -6.42 -0.56 13.40
N ALA A 104 -5.87 -0.42 12.19
CA ALA A 104 -5.82 -1.51 11.22
C ALA A 104 -4.88 -2.65 11.68
N LEU A 105 -3.66 -2.33 12.13
CA LEU A 105 -2.70 -3.33 12.58
C LEU A 105 -3.18 -4.04 13.86
N THR A 106 -3.83 -3.30 14.77
CA THR A 106 -4.41 -3.86 16.00
C THR A 106 -5.51 -4.87 15.68
N GLU A 107 -6.46 -4.52 14.81
CA GLU A 107 -7.55 -5.41 14.42
C GLU A 107 -7.02 -6.67 13.71
N THR A 108 -6.11 -6.48 12.75
CA THR A 108 -5.52 -7.62 12.04
C THR A 108 -4.77 -8.54 12.98
N LEU A 109 -3.93 -8.01 13.88
CA LEU A 109 -3.21 -8.81 14.86
C LEU A 109 -4.15 -9.55 15.80
N ARG A 110 -5.19 -8.88 16.31
CA ARG A 110 -6.21 -9.48 17.18
C ARG A 110 -6.87 -10.68 16.51
N ARG A 111 -7.30 -10.54 15.25
CA ARG A 111 -7.92 -11.62 14.47
C ARG A 111 -6.95 -12.79 14.24
N LEU A 112 -5.72 -12.50 13.82
CA LEU A 112 -4.72 -13.54 13.54
C LEU A 112 -4.31 -14.33 14.80
N ARG A 113 -4.41 -13.73 15.99
CA ARG A 113 -4.19 -14.43 17.26
C ARG A 113 -5.37 -15.30 17.69
N ALA A 114 -6.59 -14.94 17.32
CA ALA A 114 -7.78 -15.75 17.60
C ALA A 114 -7.82 -17.03 16.76
N GLU A 115 -7.38 -16.94 15.49
CA GLU A 115 -7.32 -18.06 14.55
C GLU A 115 -5.90 -18.22 13.96
N PRO A 116 -4.95 -18.75 14.73
CA PRO A 116 -3.56 -18.86 14.30
C PRO A 116 -3.41 -19.91 13.19
N GLY A 117 -3.01 -19.46 12.01
CA GLY A 117 -2.60 -20.32 10.89
C GLY A 117 -1.13 -20.09 10.55
N PRO A 118 -0.37 -21.14 10.15
CA PRO A 118 1.06 -21.01 9.84
C PRO A 118 1.33 -20.00 8.72
N ALA A 119 0.40 -19.85 7.78
CA ALA A 119 0.49 -18.91 6.66
C ALA A 119 0.48 -17.43 7.08
N HIS A 120 0.06 -17.08 8.30
CA HIS A 120 -0.13 -15.68 8.72
C HIS A 120 0.84 -15.22 9.82
N GLN A 121 1.77 -16.07 10.26
CA GLN A 121 2.71 -15.74 11.34
C GLN A 121 3.56 -14.51 11.00
N HIS A 122 4.04 -14.42 9.76
CA HIS A 122 4.83 -13.28 9.29
C HIS A 122 4.00 -11.98 9.28
N ILE A 123 2.72 -12.04 8.92
CA ILE A 123 1.81 -10.89 8.98
C ILE A 123 1.57 -10.44 10.41
N ALA A 124 1.28 -11.38 11.32
CA ALA A 124 1.07 -11.06 12.74
C ALA A 124 2.31 -10.39 13.34
N ARG A 125 3.51 -10.90 13.00
CA ARG A 125 4.78 -10.29 13.40
C ARG A 125 4.94 -8.87 12.83
N ALA A 126 4.66 -8.67 11.53
CA ALA A 126 4.74 -7.36 10.90
C ALA A 126 3.79 -6.34 11.56
N CYS A 127 2.54 -6.74 11.87
CA CYS A 127 1.62 -5.89 12.61
C CYS A 127 2.16 -5.48 13.99
N ALA A 128 2.71 -6.44 14.75
CA ALA A 128 3.27 -6.17 16.07
C ALA A 128 4.46 -5.20 16.00
N GLN A 129 5.41 -5.45 15.09
CA GLN A 129 6.57 -4.58 14.87
C GLN A 129 6.16 -3.19 14.39
N GLY A 130 5.16 -3.10 13.50
CA GLY A 130 4.62 -1.83 13.03
C GLY A 130 3.99 -1.01 14.17
N LEU A 131 3.24 -1.65 15.07
CA LEU A 131 2.67 -0.99 16.24
C LEU A 131 3.76 -0.48 17.19
N GLU A 132 4.81 -1.26 17.43
CA GLU A 132 5.97 -0.85 18.22
C GLU A 132 6.69 0.37 17.60
N ALA A 133 6.93 0.35 16.28
CA ALA A 133 7.56 1.46 15.57
C ALA A 133 6.72 2.75 15.63
N LEU A 134 5.40 2.62 15.51
CA LEU A 134 4.48 3.77 15.60
C LEU A 134 4.39 4.35 17.02
N GLY A 135 4.50 3.51 18.05
CA GLY A 135 4.48 3.91 19.46
C GLY A 135 5.82 4.44 19.98
N GLY A 136 6.94 3.89 19.52
CA GLY A 136 8.29 4.28 19.97
C GLY A 136 8.65 5.72 19.62
N ALA A 137 8.26 6.20 18.44
CA ALA A 137 8.56 7.57 18.03
C ALA A 137 7.66 8.64 18.68
N ALA A 138 6.69 8.27 19.54
CA ALA A 138 6.01 9.23 20.42
C ALA A 138 6.79 9.53 21.72
N ALA A 139 7.83 8.74 22.02
CA ALA A 139 8.68 8.92 23.20
C ALA A 139 9.90 9.84 22.94
N ASP A 140 10.25 10.12 21.68
CA ASP A 140 11.41 10.93 21.29
C ASP A 140 11.07 12.43 21.04
N GLU A 141 9.81 12.85 21.23
CA GLU A 141 9.36 14.25 21.09
C GLU A 141 9.06 14.94 22.45
N GLN A 142 9.80 14.61 23.53
CA GLN A 142 9.75 15.33 24.81
C GLN A 142 11.07 15.99 25.19
#